data_AF-A0A1S3RPB1-F1
#
_entry.id   AF-A0A1S3RPB1-F1
#
_cell.length_a   1.000
_cell.length_b   1.000
_cell.length_c   1.000
_cell.angle_alpha   90.00
_cell.angle_beta   90.00
_cell.angle_gamma   90.00
#
_symmetry.space_group_name_H-M   'P 1'
#
loop_
_entity.id
_entity.type
_entity.pdbx_description
1 polymer ?
#
loop_
_entity_poly.entity_id
_entity_poly.type
_entity_poly.pdbx_seq_one_letter_code
_entity_poly.pdbx_strand_id
1 'polypeptide(L)'
;MDLKYLAVMAVLTVATYSPFSQAKPISLVERCWCRSTVNTVPQRNIRELKFLHTPNCPFQVIAKLKNHKEICINPETKWLQQYLKNALNKIKKSKQTN
;
A
#
# COMPACT_ATOMS: atom_id res chain seq x y z
N MET A 1 8.31 59.21 3.95
CA MET A 1 8.14 57.75 4.12
C MET A 1 9.54 57.19 4.33
N ASP A 2 9.87 56.85 5.56
CA ASP A 2 11.22 56.46 5.96
C ASP A 2 11.74 55.30 5.11
N LEU A 3 12.98 55.40 4.63
CA LEU A 3 13.65 54.36 3.85
C LEU A 3 13.63 52.99 4.59
N LYS A 4 13.61 53.05 5.93
CA LYS A 4 13.44 51.89 6.82
C LYS A 4 12.09 51.20 6.62
N TYR A 5 11.01 51.95 6.44
CA TYR A 5 9.68 51.40 6.16
C TYR A 5 9.63 50.71 4.78
N LEU A 6 10.22 51.34 3.76
CA LEU A 6 10.32 50.72 2.43
C LEU A 6 11.12 49.42 2.46
N ALA A 7 12.21 49.38 3.22
CA ALA A 7 13.01 48.17 3.39
C ALA A 7 12.24 47.06 4.11
N VAL A 8 11.49 47.39 5.18
CA VAL A 8 10.68 46.41 5.92
C VAL A 8 9.57 45.85 5.05
N MET A 9 8.90 46.68 4.25
CA MET A 9 7.84 46.21 3.35
C MET A 9 8.38 45.33 2.22
N ALA A 10 9.56 45.64 1.69
CA ALA A 10 10.21 44.82 0.66
C ALA A 10 10.64 43.44 1.21
N VAL A 11 11.12 43.37 2.45
CA VAL A 11 11.45 42.08 3.09
C VAL A 11 10.20 41.26 3.35
N LEU A 12 9.10 41.91 3.80
CA LEU A 12 7.83 41.22 4.03
C LEU A 12 7.24 40.63 2.74
N THR A 13 7.33 41.35 1.62
CA THR A 13 6.83 40.83 0.34
C THR A 13 7.69 39.69 -0.18
N VAL A 14 9.02 39.74 -0.05
CA VAL A 14 9.88 38.61 -0.47
C VAL A 14 9.63 37.36 0.39
N ALA A 15 9.38 37.52 1.70
CA ALA A 15 9.10 36.40 2.60
C ALA A 15 7.74 35.72 2.31
N THR A 16 6.74 36.45 1.82
CA THR A 16 5.42 35.89 1.49
C THR A 16 5.35 35.35 0.06
N TYR A 17 6.14 35.92 -0.86
CA TYR A 17 6.25 35.46 -2.25
C TYR A 17 7.30 34.38 -2.47
N SER A 18 7.99 33.91 -1.41
CA SER A 18 8.76 32.69 -1.53
C SER A 18 7.79 31.59 -1.96
N PRO A 19 7.95 30.96 -3.13
CA PRO A 19 7.17 29.80 -3.44
C PRO A 19 7.50 28.82 -2.33
N PHE A 20 6.51 28.52 -1.49
CA PHE A 20 6.50 27.29 -0.74
C PHE A 20 6.55 26.21 -1.82
N SER A 21 7.77 25.88 -2.25
CA SER A 21 8.03 24.68 -2.99
C SER A 21 7.46 23.61 -2.07
N GLN A 22 6.29 23.13 -2.46
CA GLN A 22 5.70 21.91 -1.99
C GLN A 22 6.67 20.82 -2.40
N ALA A 23 7.82 20.77 -1.72
CA ALA A 23 8.74 19.68 -1.75
C ALA A 23 7.95 18.56 -1.10
N LYS A 24 7.22 17.85 -1.97
CA LYS A 24 6.64 16.55 -1.68
C LYS A 24 7.70 15.81 -0.87
N PRO A 25 7.41 15.37 0.37
CA PRO A 25 8.42 14.67 1.13
C PRO A 25 8.88 13.48 0.29
N ILE A 26 10.20 13.35 0.15
CA ILE A 26 10.91 12.24 -0.49
C ILE A 26 10.55 10.89 0.18
N SER A 27 9.71 10.91 1.23
CA SER A 27 9.16 9.79 1.98
C SER A 27 7.94 9.13 1.33
N LEU A 28 7.52 9.53 0.13
CA LEU A 28 6.67 8.68 -0.71
C LEU A 28 7.56 7.61 -1.35
N VAL A 29 8.10 6.74 -0.50
CA VAL A 29 8.65 5.47 -0.92
C VAL A 29 7.45 4.67 -1.46
N GLU A 30 7.17 4.84 -2.75
CA GLU A 30 6.23 4.04 -3.58
C GLU A 30 6.71 2.59 -3.72
N ARG A 31 7.22 1.98 -2.65
CA ARG A 31 7.65 0.58 -2.68
C ARG A 31 6.52 -0.25 -2.12
N CYS A 32 5.77 -0.83 -3.05
CA CYS A 32 4.91 -1.96 -2.77
C CYS A 32 5.64 -3.04 -1.96
N TRP A 33 4.92 -3.69 -1.05
CA TRP A 33 5.47 -4.71 -0.16
C TRP A 33 6.10 -5.87 -0.94
N CYS A 34 5.47 -6.20 -2.07
CA CYS A 34 5.93 -7.20 -3.01
C CYS A 34 6.61 -6.53 -4.22
N ARG A 35 7.89 -6.87 -4.45
CA ARG A 35 8.61 -6.49 -5.68
C ARG A 35 8.37 -7.47 -6.83
N SER A 36 8.12 -8.74 -6.51
CA SER A 36 7.82 -9.79 -7.50
C SER A 36 6.91 -10.84 -6.87
N THR A 37 6.05 -11.44 -7.69
CA THR A 37 5.10 -12.47 -7.27
C THR A 37 5.51 -13.83 -7.82
N VAL A 38 5.22 -14.88 -7.05
CA VAL A 38 5.41 -16.28 -7.48
C VAL A 38 4.04 -16.85 -7.83
N ASN A 39 3.92 -17.44 -9.02
CA ASN A 39 2.65 -18.02 -9.50
C ASN A 39 2.45 -19.46 -9.02
N THR A 40 3.54 -20.18 -8.74
CA THR A 40 3.50 -21.61 -8.41
C THR A 40 3.91 -21.83 -6.96
N VAL A 41 2.93 -21.79 -6.06
CA VAL A 41 3.11 -22.10 -4.64
C VAL A 41 2.16 -23.23 -4.23
N PRO A 42 2.66 -24.36 -3.73
CA PRO A 42 1.81 -25.45 -3.27
C PRO A 42 1.13 -25.08 -1.95
N GLN A 43 -0.20 -25.17 -1.91
CA GLN A 43 -1.02 -24.86 -0.72
C GLN A 43 -0.57 -25.61 0.53
N ARG A 44 -0.07 -26.84 0.40
CA ARG A 44 0.37 -27.71 1.51
C ARG A 44 1.49 -27.09 2.38
N ASN A 45 2.28 -26.19 1.80
CA ASN A 45 3.43 -25.56 2.46
C ASN A 45 3.06 -24.22 3.09
N ILE A 46 1.85 -23.70 2.82
CA ILE A 46 1.39 -22.41 3.32
C ILE A 46 0.86 -22.60 4.74
N ARG A 47 1.38 -21.80 5.66
CA ARG A 47 0.93 -21.73 7.06
C ARG A 47 -0.13 -20.66 7.22
N GLU A 48 0.06 -19.52 6.58
CA GLU A 48 -0.81 -18.34 6.73
C GLU A 48 -0.78 -17.49 5.47
N LEU A 49 -1.91 -16.85 5.15
CA LEU A 49 -2.04 -15.87 4.07
C LEU A 49 -2.34 -14.50 4.67
N LYS A 50 -1.53 -13.50 4.29
CA LYS A 50 -1.73 -12.09 4.63
C LYS A 50 -2.17 -11.36 3.38
N PHE A 51 -3.29 -10.64 3.48
CA PHE A 51 -3.82 -9.81 2.41
C PHE A 51 -3.49 -8.35 2.70
N LEU A 52 -2.86 -7.69 1.73
CA LEU A 52 -2.38 -6.32 1.87
C LEU A 52 -3.10 -5.42 0.87
N HIS A 53 -3.69 -4.36 1.41
CA HIS A 53 -4.33 -3.31 0.64
C HIS A 53 -3.69 -1.98 0.99
N THR A 54 -2.68 -1.60 0.23
CA THR A 54 -1.95 -0.33 0.38
C THR A 54 -2.41 0.65 -0.70
N PRO A 55 -2.76 1.90 -0.35
CA PRO A 55 -3.08 2.92 -1.34
C PRO A 55 -1.87 3.11 -2.27
N ASN A 56 -2.10 3.23 -3.57
CA ASN A 56 -1.08 3.31 -4.65
C ASN A 56 -0.38 2.01 -5.04
N CYS A 57 -0.79 0.85 -4.52
CA CYS A 57 -0.26 -0.46 -4.93
C CYS A 57 -1.39 -1.42 -5.32
N PRO A 58 -1.13 -2.34 -6.27
CA PRO A 58 -2.08 -3.39 -6.58
C PRO A 58 -2.28 -4.33 -5.38
N PHE A 59 -3.42 -5.00 -5.35
CA PHE A 59 -3.75 -5.98 -4.31
C PHE A 59 -2.65 -7.03 -4.18
N GLN A 60 -2.10 -7.16 -2.98
CA GLN A 60 -0.95 -8.02 -2.71
C GLN A 60 -1.32 -9.12 -1.72
N VAL A 61 -0.76 -10.31 -1.96
CA VAL A 61 -0.95 -11.48 -1.12
C VAL A 61 0.41 -12.02 -0.72
N ILE A 62 0.67 -12.08 0.58
CA ILE A 62 1.89 -12.67 1.13
C ILE A 62 1.51 -13.99 1.78
N ALA A 63 2.17 -15.07 1.37
CA ALA A 63 2.09 -16.36 2.02
C ALA A 63 3.28 -16.56 2.94
N LYS A 64 2.99 -16.89 4.19
CA LYS A 64 3.97 -17.40 5.14
C LYS A 64 4.01 -18.91 5.02
N LEU A 65 5.16 -19.46 4.64
CA LEU A 65 5.35 -20.90 4.55
C LEU A 65 5.60 -21.49 5.94
N LYS A 66 5.42 -22.81 6.04
CA LYS A 66 5.79 -23.60 7.24
C LYS A 66 7.26 -23.44 7.62
N ASN A 67 8.13 -23.23 6.63
CA ASN A 67 9.56 -23.00 6.83
C ASN A 67 9.87 -21.55 7.27
N HIS A 68 8.88 -20.80 7.80
CA HIS A 68 8.98 -19.40 8.23
C HIS A 68 9.34 -18.38 7.14
N LYS A 69 9.52 -18.81 5.89
CA LYS A 69 9.75 -17.94 4.74
C LYS A 69 8.46 -17.24 4.34
N GLU A 70 8.53 -15.93 4.12
CA GLU A 70 7.43 -15.15 3.56
C GLU A 70 7.69 -14.93 2.05
N ILE A 71 6.69 -15.20 1.22
CA ILE A 71 6.76 -14.99 -0.23
C ILE A 71 5.50 -14.30 -0.71
N CYS A 72 5.64 -13.47 -1.74
CA CYS A 72 4.52 -12.86 -2.42
C CYS A 72 3.93 -13.81 -3.48
N ILE A 73 2.61 -13.93 -3.50
CA ILE A 73 1.86 -14.77 -4.42
C ILE A 73 1.04 -13.89 -5.37
N ASN A 74 0.95 -14.29 -6.64
CA ASN A 74 0.07 -13.62 -7.58
C ASN A 74 -1.40 -13.93 -7.24
N PRO A 75 -2.27 -12.93 -7.01
CA PRO A 75 -3.70 -13.15 -6.74
C PRO A 75 -4.46 -13.89 -7.85
N GLU A 76 -3.93 -13.95 -9.07
CA GLU A 76 -4.53 -14.65 -10.22
C GLU A 76 -4.33 -16.17 -10.19
N THR A 77 -3.67 -16.69 -9.16
CA THR A 77 -3.41 -18.13 -9.05
C THR A 77 -4.71 -18.92 -8.84
N LYS A 78 -4.97 -19.94 -9.67
CA LYS A 78 -6.23 -20.73 -9.67
C LYS A 78 -6.65 -21.25 -8.29
N TRP A 79 -5.71 -21.83 -7.53
CA TRP A 79 -6.03 -22.38 -6.20
C TRP A 79 -6.42 -21.28 -5.20
N LEU A 80 -5.80 -20.11 -5.29
CA LEU A 80 -6.05 -18.98 -4.41
C LEU A 80 -7.41 -18.35 -4.70
N GLN A 81 -7.76 -18.22 -5.99
CA GLN A 81 -9.11 -17.79 -6.39
C GLN A 81 -10.19 -18.75 -5.88
N GLN A 82 -9.95 -20.06 -5.97
CA GLN A 82 -10.90 -21.05 -5.46
C GLN A 82 -11.04 -20.97 -3.93
N TYR A 83 -9.92 -20.77 -3.22
CA TYR A 83 -9.93 -20.57 -1.77
C TYR A 83 -10.76 -19.34 -1.37
N LEU A 84 -10.55 -18.20 -2.04
CA LEU A 84 -11.30 -16.97 -1.79
C LEU A 84 -12.79 -17.11 -2.10
N LYS A 85 -13.15 -17.75 -3.22
CA LYS A 85 -14.57 -18.03 -3.57
C LYS A 85 -15.25 -18.86 -2.50
N ASN A 86 -14.60 -19.93 -2.02
CA ASN A 86 -15.14 -20.79 -0.98
C ASN A 86 -15.32 -20.02 0.34
N ALA A 87 -14.35 -19.20 0.72
CA ALA A 87 -14.44 -18.37 1.92
C ALA A 87 -15.61 -17.37 1.84
N LEU A 88 -15.75 -16.67 0.72
CA LEU A 88 -16.86 -15.72 0.49
C LEU A 88 -18.23 -16.42 0.50
N ASN A 89 -18.34 -17.61 -0.12
CA ASN A 89 -19.58 -18.38 -0.12
C ASN A 89 -19.97 -18.84 1.29
N LYS A 90 -18.99 -19.24 2.13
CA LYS A 90 -19.25 -19.58 3.54
C LYS A 90 -19.78 -18.37 4.32
N ILE A 91 -19.18 -17.20 4.14
CA ILE A 91 -19.62 -15.95 4.80
C ILE A 91 -21.05 -15.58 4.38
N LYS A 92 -21.35 -15.65 3.08
CA LYS A 92 -22.71 -15.39 2.56
C LYS A 92 -23.75 -16.34 3.15
N LYS A 93 -23.44 -17.64 3.19
CA LYS A 93 -24.34 -18.66 3.77
C LYS A 93 -24.56 -18.42 5.27
N SER A 94 -23.50 -18.08 6.01
CA SER A 94 -23.60 -17.75 7.44
C SER A 94 -24.49 -16.51 7.66
N LYS A 95 -24.38 -15.49 6.80
CA LYS A 95 -25.19 -14.27 6.91
C LYS A 95 -26.66 -14.47 6.55
N GLN A 96 -27.00 -15.49 5.77
CA GLN A 96 -28.40 -15.86 5.46
C GLN A 96 -29.05 -16.73 6.55
N THR A 97 -28.27 -17.30 7.45
CA THR A 97 -28.77 -18.20 8.52
C THR A 97 -28.97 -17.46 9.85
N ASN A 98 -28.51 -16.21 9.95
CA ASN A 98 -28.76 -15.27 11.05
C ASN A 98 -29.77 -14.21 10.60
#